data_AF-A0A348B0L7-F1
#
_entry.id   AF-A0A348B0L7-F1
#
_cell.length_a   1.000
_cell.length_b   1.000
_cell.length_c   1.000
_cell.angle_alpha   90.00
_cell.angle_beta   90.00
_cell.angle_gamma   90.00
#
_symmetry.space_group_name_H-M   'P 1'
#
loop_
_entity.id
_entity.type
_entity.pdbx_description
1 polymer ?
#
loop_
_entity_poly.entity_id
_entity_poly.type
_entity_poly.pdbx_seq_one_letter_code
_entity_poly.pdbx_strand_id
1 'polypeptide(L)'
;MEEIKSVLSAIRDGALNPGDVVVKTGLPRYEVLAVFHVLEGLGLIRQIYSKGSHKVFKLTDKGLEILQALEKGSNVTITVVVDQEEA
;
A
#
# COMPACT_ATOMS: atom_id res chain seq x y z
N MET A 1 2.87 1.74 12.21
CA MET A 1 3.69 1.12 11.12
C MET A 1 3.40 -0.36 10.99
N GLU A 2 3.05 -1.04 12.09
CA GLU A 2 2.50 -2.41 12.08
C GLU A 2 1.33 -2.57 11.11
N GLU A 3 0.44 -1.57 11.02
CA GLU A 3 -0.75 -1.58 10.16
C GLU A 3 -0.35 -1.51 8.68
N ILE A 4 0.58 -0.62 8.33
CA ILE A 4 1.12 -0.49 6.98
C ILE A 4 1.84 -1.79 6.56
N LYS A 5 2.68 -2.33 7.45
CA LYS A 5 3.36 -3.60 7.22
C LYS A 5 2.36 -4.75 7.02
N SER A 6 1.32 -4.80 7.84
CA SER A 6 0.26 -5.82 7.75
C SER A 6 -0.51 -5.74 6.44
N VAL A 7 -0.87 -4.53 5.99
CA VAL A 7 -1.57 -4.31 4.71
C VAL A 7 -0.66 -4.67 3.53
N LEU A 8 0.59 -4.19 3.51
CA LEU A 8 1.56 -4.54 2.46
C LEU A 8 1.79 -6.06 2.43
N SER A 9 1.99 -6.69 3.59
CA SER A 9 2.15 -8.14 3.70
C SER A 9 0.94 -8.91 3.18
N ALA A 10 -0.28 -8.43 3.44
CA ALA A 10 -1.49 -9.09 2.95
C ALA A 10 -1.58 -9.11 1.42
N ILE A 11 -1.07 -8.05 0.76
CA ILE A 11 -1.06 -7.87 -0.70
C ILE A 11 0.14 -8.58 -1.36
N ARG A 12 1.15 -9.03 -0.59
CA ARG A 12 2.39 -9.63 -1.13
C ARG A 12 2.15 -10.76 -2.12
N ASP A 13 1.27 -11.68 -1.74
CA ASP A 13 1.13 -12.95 -2.43
C ASP A 13 0.02 -12.95 -3.50
N GLY A 14 -0.61 -11.79 -3.79
CA GLY A 14 -1.70 -11.75 -4.77
C GLY A 14 -2.31 -10.38 -5.00
N ALA A 15 -3.24 -10.33 -5.95
CA ALA A 15 -4.01 -9.13 -6.22
C ALA A 15 -5.27 -9.13 -5.35
N LEU A 16 -5.42 -8.13 -4.48
CA LEU A 16 -6.49 -8.08 -3.48
C LEU A 16 -7.28 -6.78 -3.56
N ASN A 17 -8.55 -6.85 -3.18
CA ASN A 17 -9.34 -5.66 -2.88
C ASN A 17 -9.24 -5.30 -1.37
N PRO A 18 -9.60 -4.07 -0.96
CA PRO A 18 -9.54 -3.66 0.44
C PRO A 18 -10.37 -4.56 1.39
N GLY A 19 -11.49 -5.12 0.92
CA GLY A 19 -12.31 -6.04 1.70
C GLY A 19 -11.59 -7.35 2.01
N ASP A 20 -10.86 -7.90 1.04
CA ASP A 20 -10.04 -9.11 1.26
C ASP A 20 -8.96 -8.85 2.31
N VAL A 21 -8.35 -7.65 2.29
CA VAL A 21 -7.33 -7.26 3.27
C VAL A 21 -7.92 -7.11 4.67
N VAL A 22 -9.13 -6.53 4.81
CA VAL A 22 -9.85 -6.50 6.10
C VAL A 22 -10.02 -7.92 6.66
N VAL A 23 -10.47 -8.86 5.83
CA VAL A 23 -10.67 -10.26 6.26
C VAL A 23 -9.33 -10.92 6.65
N LYS A 24 -8.27 -10.69 5.88
CA LYS A 24 -6.94 -11.29 6.15
C LYS A 24 -6.26 -10.72 7.39
N THR A 25 -6.43 -9.43 7.66
CA THR A 25 -5.67 -8.71 8.71
C THR A 25 -6.47 -8.50 9.99
N GLY A 26 -7.80 -8.58 9.93
CA GLY A 26 -8.68 -8.21 11.04
C GLY A 26 -8.74 -6.71 11.31
N LEU A 27 -8.07 -5.87 10.51
CA LEU A 27 -8.04 -4.43 10.70
C LEU A 27 -9.41 -3.81 10.38
N PRO A 28 -9.79 -2.72 11.08
CA PRO A 28 -11.01 -1.99 10.77
C PRO A 28 -11.02 -1.49 9.33
N ARG A 29 -12.19 -1.58 8.68
CA ARG A 29 -12.34 -1.22 7.26
C ARG A 29 -11.89 0.20 6.93
N TYR A 30 -12.16 1.16 7.81
CA TYR A 30 -11.77 2.55 7.57
C TYR A 30 -10.24 2.73 7.58
N GLU A 31 -9.51 1.97 8.41
CA GLU A 31 -8.04 2.00 8.45
C GLU A 31 -7.46 1.40 7.18
N VAL A 32 -7.97 0.24 6.75
CA VAL A 32 -7.53 -0.39 5.51
C VAL A 32 -7.75 0.55 4.32
N LEU A 33 -8.91 1.21 4.23
CA LEU A 33 -9.19 2.17 3.16
C LEU A 33 -8.24 3.38 3.20
N ALA A 34 -7.98 3.94 4.39
CA ALA A 34 -7.04 5.04 4.55
C ALA A 34 -5.62 4.65 4.14
N VAL A 35 -5.15 3.47 4.57
CA VAL A 35 -3.84 2.93 4.20
C VAL A 35 -3.76 2.69 2.69
N PHE A 36 -4.80 2.13 2.07
CA PHE A 36 -4.82 1.95 0.61
C PHE A 36 -4.67 3.27 -0.14
N HIS A 37 -5.38 4.33 0.27
CA HIS A 37 -5.23 5.65 -0.35
C HIS A 37 -3.82 6.21 -0.23
N VAL A 38 -3.20 6.09 0.94
CA VAL A 38 -1.82 6.55 1.14
C VAL A 38 -0.83 5.72 0.32
N LEU A 39 -0.93 4.39 0.36
CA LEU A 39 -0.02 3.50 -0.37
C LEU A 39 -0.14 3.67 -1.89
N GLU A 40 -1.36 3.86 -2.39
CA GLU A 40 -1.61 4.14 -3.81
C GLU A 40 -1.03 5.51 -4.20
N GLY A 41 -1.27 6.55 -3.39
CA GLY A 41 -0.71 7.88 -3.62
C GLY A 41 0.82 7.93 -3.59
N LEU A 42 1.45 7.06 -2.80
CA LEU A 42 2.91 6.89 -2.76
C LEU A 42 3.44 5.94 -3.85
N GLY A 43 2.57 5.33 -4.66
CA GLY A 43 2.95 4.38 -5.71
C GLY A 43 3.50 3.04 -5.19
N LEU A 44 3.21 2.68 -3.94
CA LEU A 44 3.63 1.42 -3.32
C LEU A 44 2.69 0.26 -3.68
N ILE A 45 1.45 0.58 -4.00
CA ILE A 45 0.49 -0.34 -4.60
C ILE A 45 -0.07 0.29 -5.88
N ARG A 46 -0.53 -0.53 -6.81
CA ARG A 46 -1.21 -0.09 -8.03
C ARG A 46 -2.51 -0.85 -8.24
N GLN A 47 -3.52 -0.16 -8.71
CA GLN A 47 -4.75 -0.79 -9.18
C GLN A 47 -4.46 -1.56 -10.48
N ILE A 48 -4.85 -2.83 -10.53
CA ILE A 48 -4.70 -3.68 -11.73
C ILE A 48 -6.03 -4.00 -12.42
N TYR A 49 -7.15 -3.74 -11.73
CA TYR A 49 -8.49 -3.94 -12.26
C TYR A 49 -9.49 -3.02 -11.56
N SER A 50 -10.46 -2.52 -12.32
CA SER A 50 -11.62 -1.82 -11.78
C SER A 50 -12.87 -2.11 -12.60
N LYS A 51 -13.97 -2.44 -11.91
CA LYS A 51 -15.32 -2.54 -12.47
C LYS A 51 -16.33 -2.01 -11.46
N GLY A 52 -16.88 -0.83 -11.74
CA GLY A 52 -17.74 -0.13 -10.78
C GLY A 52 -16.99 0.18 -9.49
N SER A 53 -17.56 -0.22 -8.35
CA SER A 53 -16.93 -0.06 -7.03
C SER A 53 -15.89 -1.14 -6.70
N HIS A 54 -15.78 -2.19 -7.50
CA HIS A 54 -14.81 -3.25 -7.28
C HIS A 54 -13.44 -2.84 -7.83
N LYS A 55 -12.45 -2.72 -6.95
CA LYS A 55 -11.07 -2.36 -7.28
C LYS A 55 -10.12 -3.41 -6.72
N VAL A 56 -9.16 -3.85 -7.53
CA VAL A 56 -8.15 -4.84 -7.12
C VAL A 56 -6.77 -4.24 -7.29
N PHE A 57 -5.92 -4.43 -6.28
CA PHE A 57 -4.61 -3.83 -6.15
C PHE A 57 -3.53 -4.89 -6.05
N LYS A 58 -2.33 -4.55 -6.52
CA LYS A 58 -1.12 -5.34 -6.37
C LYS A 58 0.02 -4.44 -5.88
N LEU A 59 0.94 -5.01 -5.12
CA LEU A 59 2.21 -4.36 -4.79
C LEU A 59 3.00 -3.97 -6.04
N THR A 60 3.65 -2.82 -5.98
CA THR A 60 4.70 -2.42 -6.93
C THR A 60 6.05 -2.93 -6.43
N ASP A 61 7.08 -2.85 -7.28
CA ASP A 61 8.44 -3.22 -6.87
C ASP A 61 8.94 -2.35 -5.72
N LYS A 62 8.63 -1.05 -5.74
CA LYS A 62 8.89 -0.12 -4.62
C LYS A 62 8.15 -0.54 -3.35
N GLY A 63 6.87 -0.91 -3.46
CA GLY A 63 6.11 -1.40 -2.31
C GLY A 63 6.72 -2.67 -1.71
N LEU A 64 7.24 -3.57 -2.55
CA LEU A 64 7.89 -4.79 -2.09
C LEU A 64 9.21 -4.49 -1.37
N GLU A 65 10.02 -3.57 -1.90
CA GLU A 65 11.25 -3.10 -1.27
C GLU A 65 10.97 -2.50 0.12
N ILE A 66 9.96 -1.63 0.22
CA ILE A 66 9.52 -1.07 1.51
C ILE A 66 9.08 -2.18 2.46
N LEU A 67 8.24 -3.12 2.03
CA LEU A 67 7.80 -4.24 2.87
C LEU A 67 9.01 -5.02 3.42
N GLN A 68 9.98 -5.36 2.56
CA GLN A 68 11.19 -6.08 2.98
C GLN A 68 12.03 -5.28 3.99
N ALA A 69 12.14 -3.96 3.81
CA ALA A 69 12.81 -3.10 4.79
C ALA A 69 12.09 -3.12 6.16
N LEU A 70 10.76 -3.09 6.16
CA LEU A 70 9.95 -3.16 7.39
C LEU A 70 10.00 -4.53 8.07
N GLU A 71 10.09 -5.62 7.30
CA GLU A 71 10.30 -6.97 7.83
C GLU A 71 11.66 -7.10 8.53
N LYS A 72 12.69 -6.41 8.03
CA LYS A 72 14.03 -6.36 8.62
C LYS A 72 14.16 -5.39 9.80
N GLY A 73 13.09 -4.69 10.18
CA GLY A 73 13.12 -3.67 11.24
C GLY A 73 13.90 -2.41 10.86
N SER A 74 14.06 -2.15 9.56
CA SER A 74 14.75 -0.95 9.07
C SER A 74 13.86 0.29 9.20
N ASN A 75 14.48 1.46 9.32
CA ASN A 75 13.77 2.74 9.28
C ASN A 75 13.50 3.13 7.81
N VAL A 76 12.31 3.64 7.54
CA VAL A 76 11.94 4.19 6.22
C VAL A 76 11.99 5.72 6.31
N THR A 77 12.81 6.33 5.47
CA THR A 77 12.86 7.79 5.30
C THR A 77 12.19 8.16 3.99
N ILE A 78 11.18 9.03 4.05
CA ILE A 78 10.48 9.54 2.87
C ILE A 78 11.00 10.95 2.61
N THR A 79 11.61 11.17 1.45
CA THR A 79 12.07 12.49 1.00
C THR A 79 11.18 12.94 -0.16
N VAL A 80 10.52 14.07 0.02
CA VAL A 80 9.74 14.73 -1.04
C VAL A 80 10.62 15.79 -1.67
N VAL A 81 10.94 15.61 -2.96
CA VAL A 81 11.63 16.63 -3.75
C VAL A 81 10.57 17.33 -4.58
N VAL A 82 10.42 18.63 -4.39
CA VAL A 82 9.58 19.47 -5.23
C VAL A 82 10.49 20.08 -6.28
N ASP A 83 10.43 19.54 -7.49
CA ASP A 83 11.04 20.22 -8.64
C ASP A 83 10.24 21.51 -8.85
N GLN A 84 10.87 22.65 -8.55
CA GLN A 84 10.30 23.93 -8.90
C GLN A 84 10.36 24.05 -10.42
N GLU A 85 9.26 23.74 -11.11
CA GLU A 85 9.06 24.25 -12.47
C GLU A 85 9.07 25.78 -12.36
N GLU A 86 10.07 26.40 -12.99
CA GLU A 86 10.20 27.85 -13.11
C GLU A 86 8.90 28.43 -13.68
N ALA A 87 8.35 29.41 -12.97
CA ALA A 87 7.14 30.15 -13.33
C ALA A 87 7.34 31.05 -14.56
#